data_AF-A0AAD0NGK1-F1
#
_entry.id   AF-A0AAD0NGK1-F1
#
_cell.length_a   1.000
_cell.length_b   1.000
_cell.length_c   1.000
_cell.angle_alpha   90.00
_cell.angle_beta   90.00
_cell.angle_gamma   90.00
#
_symmetry.space_group_name_H-M   'P 1'
#
loop_
_entity.id
_entity.type
_entity.pdbx_description
1 polymer ?
#
loop_
_entity_poly.entity_id
_entity_poly.type
_entity_poly.pdbx_seq_one_letter_code
_entity_poly.pdbx_strand_id
1 'polypeptide(L)'
;MAISAGAGQHIHDHHPDVVLRIVTPEDGERITGAAKTGQFVRQVFGANSTTRLDPKHLRGTDVQAVPSPAMDLMPSLFNDWLQQYFTLFPAAIPQGRTLLKVEANEWALVYQKPKAGQQLYQLSHFTRLRLQQPDGSTMDAAYCNDPGREATLEQWQANDYARLRASARELAAACVQRFVSKLPQFFPQPLPTEGSGDGTARVRVFNSATERVTMLGDAYCLADGSRRFDDPRWPASSNANALDSEAGNLSLGIAETETLRSLKSPKYREYAVQAGQPLIFDADVRHRGAFCTGTLAVQIVPVTGMDYEVKMDIVGQVCRLNVHSVDAEGVRLAVPARRAPETCTRPDVDYTTLTTKTPREPLDAMGVFLFTNNALQVQPADRDSPPLQLADGPADAARLQTLLQQMLATPGTRACVIVPAQDHASPLNTLLRDYVLEHGAALPGLWEAAATVNQARHAAPAAPLDLQAAVQHCQTLPRLDFRVQ
;
A
#
# COMPACT_ATOMS: atom_id res chain seq x y z
N MET A 1 -5.06 -6.78 -0.49
CA MET A 1 -3.64 -7.10 -0.75
C MET A 1 -3.25 -8.27 0.13
N ALA A 2 -2.51 -9.24 -0.40
CA ALA A 2 -1.98 -10.37 0.37
C ALA A 2 -0.46 -10.22 0.50
N ILE A 3 0.11 -10.83 1.54
CA ILE A 3 1.55 -10.95 1.73
C ILE A 3 1.87 -12.45 1.76
N SER A 4 2.87 -12.88 1.00
CA SER A 4 3.38 -14.24 1.05
C SER A 4 4.87 -14.19 1.31
N ALA A 5 5.29 -14.84 2.38
CA ALA A 5 6.69 -15.20 2.54
C ALA A 5 6.99 -16.48 1.75
N GLY A 6 8.23 -16.64 1.31
CA GLY A 6 8.67 -17.87 0.68
C GLY A 6 10.13 -17.85 0.32
N ALA A 7 10.62 -19.01 -0.10
CA ALA A 7 11.93 -19.14 -0.71
C ALA A 7 12.02 -18.32 -1.99
N GLY A 8 13.11 -17.58 -2.17
CA GLY A 8 13.42 -16.86 -3.41
C GLY A 8 13.85 -17.80 -4.55
N GLN A 9 14.11 -17.23 -5.74
CA GLN A 9 14.62 -18.03 -6.85
C GLN A 9 16.05 -18.51 -6.62
N HIS A 10 16.36 -19.71 -7.13
CA HIS A 10 17.71 -20.23 -7.19
C HIS A 10 18.63 -19.28 -7.96
N ILE A 11 19.76 -18.93 -7.36
CA ILE A 11 20.82 -18.16 -8.01
C ILE A 11 22.05 -19.06 -8.03
N HIS A 12 22.54 -19.40 -9.23
CA HIS A 12 23.80 -20.14 -9.44
C HIS A 12 23.96 -21.36 -8.51
N ASP A 13 22.97 -22.27 -8.53
CA ASP A 13 22.86 -23.52 -7.72
C ASP A 13 22.73 -23.37 -6.20
N HIS A 14 22.69 -22.13 -5.67
CA HIS A 14 22.40 -21.87 -4.27
C HIS A 14 20.89 -22.03 -3.97
N HIS A 15 20.57 -22.71 -2.87
CA HIS A 15 19.20 -22.84 -2.39
C HIS A 15 18.86 -21.63 -1.50
N PRO A 16 17.65 -21.06 -1.62
CA PRO A 16 17.22 -19.95 -0.78
C PRO A 16 17.26 -20.32 0.72
N ASP A 17 17.91 -19.49 1.51
CA ASP A 17 18.07 -19.68 2.96
C ASP A 17 16.82 -19.21 3.72
N VAL A 18 15.82 -20.09 3.87
CA VAL A 18 14.60 -19.81 4.67
C VAL A 18 14.83 -19.91 6.18
N VAL A 19 15.91 -20.59 6.58
CA VAL A 19 16.43 -20.71 7.94
C VAL A 19 17.92 -20.38 7.95
N LEU A 20 18.49 -20.14 9.13
CA LEU A 20 19.89 -19.78 9.25
C LEU A 20 20.79 -20.91 8.74
N ARG A 21 21.69 -20.59 7.82
CA ARG A 21 22.77 -21.48 7.40
C ARG A 21 24.10 -21.04 8.02
N ILE A 22 24.86 -21.99 8.55
CA ILE A 22 26.21 -21.74 9.08
C ILE A 22 27.23 -22.40 8.16
N VAL A 23 28.17 -21.62 7.63
CA VAL A 23 29.26 -22.10 6.79
C VAL A 23 30.56 -21.98 7.56
N THR A 24 31.20 -23.11 7.79
CA THR A 24 32.48 -23.24 8.50
C THR A 24 33.64 -23.45 7.53
N PRO A 25 34.90 -23.25 7.95
CA PRO A 25 36.07 -23.56 7.11
C PRO A 25 36.08 -25.01 6.60
N GLU A 26 35.62 -25.97 7.42
CA GLU A 26 35.56 -27.40 7.06
C GLU A 26 34.64 -27.67 5.86
N ASP A 27 33.58 -26.88 5.69
CA ASP A 27 32.67 -26.99 4.54
C ASP A 27 33.38 -26.67 3.22
N GLY A 28 34.37 -25.77 3.24
CA GLY A 28 35.24 -25.48 2.10
C GLY A 28 36.24 -26.61 1.83
N GLU A 29 36.82 -27.19 2.90
CA GLU A 29 37.77 -28.30 2.80
C GLU A 29 37.11 -29.58 2.28
N ARG A 30 35.85 -29.85 2.64
CA ARG A 30 35.06 -30.99 2.16
C ARG A 30 34.89 -30.98 0.64
N ILE A 31 34.81 -29.80 0.02
CA ILE A 31 34.79 -29.65 -1.44
C ILE A 31 36.17 -29.89 -2.05
N THR A 32 37.26 -29.44 -1.41
CA THR A 32 38.62 -29.75 -1.90
C THR A 32 38.98 -31.23 -1.83
N GLY A 33 38.41 -32.00 -0.90
CA GLY A 33 38.53 -33.45 -0.82
C GLY A 33 37.81 -34.18 -1.98
N ALA A 34 36.62 -33.72 -2.37
CA ALA A 34 35.87 -34.22 -3.53
C ALA A 34 36.36 -33.67 -4.88
N ALA A 35 37.06 -32.52 -4.89
CA ALA A 35 37.66 -31.94 -6.09
C ALA A 35 38.87 -32.72 -6.63
N LYS A 36 39.40 -33.70 -5.87
CA LYS A 36 40.39 -34.67 -6.40
C LYS A 36 39.79 -35.61 -7.45
N THR A 37 38.48 -35.81 -7.46
CA THR A 37 37.76 -36.48 -8.55
C THR A 37 37.09 -35.38 -9.38
N GLY A 38 37.75 -34.97 -10.48
CA GLY A 38 37.35 -33.83 -11.35
C GLY A 38 35.94 -33.85 -11.97
N GLN A 39 35.07 -34.76 -11.56
CA GLN A 39 33.63 -34.79 -11.90
C GLN A 39 32.82 -33.74 -11.14
N PHE A 40 33.11 -33.44 -9.88
CA PHE A 40 32.22 -32.59 -9.07
C PHE A 40 32.31 -31.09 -9.44
N VAL A 41 33.51 -30.61 -9.77
CA VAL A 41 33.73 -29.21 -10.23
C VAL A 41 33.00 -28.94 -11.55
N ARG A 42 32.95 -29.92 -12.46
CA ARG A 42 32.18 -29.83 -13.71
C ARG A 42 30.66 -29.86 -13.47
N GLN A 43 30.21 -30.60 -12.47
CA GLN A 43 28.79 -30.78 -12.15
C GLN A 43 28.18 -29.57 -11.44
N VAL A 44 28.94 -28.86 -10.59
CA VAL A 44 28.44 -27.73 -9.81
C VAL A 44 28.70 -26.37 -10.48
N PHE A 45 29.75 -26.24 -11.29
CA PHE A 45 30.16 -24.93 -11.84
C PHE A 45 30.21 -24.88 -13.37
N GLY A 46 29.90 -25.98 -14.07
CA GLY A 46 29.96 -26.05 -15.53
C GLY A 46 31.39 -26.07 -16.10
N ALA A 47 31.55 -26.58 -17.32
CA ALA A 47 32.86 -26.90 -17.91
C ALA A 47 33.79 -25.70 -18.21
N ASN A 48 33.33 -24.45 -18.04
CA ASN A 48 34.04 -23.23 -18.45
C ASN A 48 34.22 -22.17 -17.34
N SER A 49 33.95 -22.48 -16.05
CA SER A 49 34.09 -21.48 -14.98
C SER A 49 35.51 -21.48 -14.38
N THR A 50 36.17 -20.32 -14.42
CA THR A 50 37.41 -20.00 -13.70
C THR A 50 37.14 -19.31 -12.35
N THR A 51 35.94 -19.50 -11.78
CA THR A 51 35.50 -18.74 -10.61
C THR A 51 36.11 -19.27 -9.32
N ARG A 52 36.70 -18.35 -8.53
CA ARG A 52 37.18 -18.61 -7.17
C ARG A 52 36.01 -19.13 -6.34
N LEU A 53 36.22 -20.18 -5.54
CA LEU A 53 35.27 -20.66 -4.53
C LEU A 53 34.88 -19.49 -3.62
N ASP A 54 33.64 -19.03 -3.73
CA ASP A 54 33.04 -18.07 -2.80
C ASP A 54 32.32 -18.83 -1.68
N PRO A 55 32.78 -18.74 -0.42
CA PRO A 55 32.19 -19.43 0.72
C PRO A 55 30.68 -19.23 0.88
N LYS A 56 30.12 -18.13 0.36
CA LYS A 56 28.68 -17.84 0.45
C LYS A 56 27.80 -18.88 -0.23
N HIS A 57 28.31 -19.57 -1.25
CA HIS A 57 27.58 -20.58 -2.03
C HIS A 57 27.77 -22.01 -1.51
N LEU A 58 28.47 -22.18 -0.37
CA LEU A 58 28.65 -23.50 0.25
C LEU A 58 27.38 -23.93 0.99
N ARG A 59 27.06 -25.23 0.98
CA ARG A 59 25.82 -25.74 1.63
C ARG A 59 25.74 -25.49 3.13
N GLY A 60 26.86 -25.50 3.85
CA GLY A 60 26.88 -25.31 5.30
C GLY A 60 25.94 -26.25 6.07
N THR A 61 25.54 -25.83 7.26
CA THR A 61 24.58 -26.52 8.15
C THR A 61 23.41 -25.62 8.49
N ASP A 62 22.18 -26.11 8.34
CA ASP A 62 20.95 -25.38 8.64
C ASP A 62 20.58 -25.43 10.14
N VAL A 63 20.12 -24.30 10.66
CA VAL A 63 19.65 -24.14 12.04
C VAL A 63 18.18 -23.75 12.02
N GLN A 64 17.31 -24.77 12.12
CA GLN A 64 15.85 -24.63 12.03
C GLN A 64 15.25 -23.67 13.09
N ALA A 65 15.90 -23.54 14.25
CA ALA A 65 15.44 -22.69 15.35
C ALA A 65 15.56 -21.18 15.07
N VAL A 66 16.24 -20.79 14.00
CA VAL A 66 16.49 -19.39 13.63
C VAL A 66 16.00 -19.15 12.20
N PRO A 67 14.71 -18.82 11.99
CA PRO A 67 14.19 -18.54 10.67
C PRO A 67 14.79 -17.24 10.10
N SER A 68 14.78 -17.13 8.77
CA SER A 68 15.10 -15.89 8.08
C SER A 68 14.10 -14.78 8.46
N PRO A 69 14.54 -13.52 8.61
CA PRO A 69 13.62 -12.41 8.89
C PRO A 69 12.54 -12.24 7.82
N ALA A 70 12.77 -12.72 6.60
CA ALA A 70 11.79 -12.70 5.51
C ALA A 70 10.57 -13.61 5.74
N MET A 71 10.68 -14.62 6.62
CA MET A 71 9.63 -15.62 6.81
C MET A 71 8.47 -15.13 7.69
N ASP A 72 8.78 -14.54 8.85
CA ASP A 72 7.75 -14.14 9.83
C ASP A 72 7.85 -12.66 10.23
N LEU A 73 9.07 -12.15 10.46
CA LEU A 73 9.30 -10.79 10.96
C LEU A 73 8.92 -9.71 9.93
N MET A 74 9.32 -9.89 8.67
CA MET A 74 9.01 -8.91 7.64
C MET A 74 7.52 -8.92 7.25
N PRO A 75 6.85 -10.07 7.03
CA PRO A 75 5.42 -10.09 6.72
C PRO A 75 4.54 -9.43 7.78
N SER A 76 4.81 -9.65 9.06
CA SER A 76 4.08 -9.00 10.16
C SER A 76 4.25 -7.48 10.13
N LEU A 77 5.50 -7.00 10.05
CA LEU A 77 5.79 -5.57 9.94
C LEU A 77 5.19 -4.93 8.68
N PHE A 78 5.20 -5.63 7.54
CA PHE A 78 4.55 -5.15 6.32
C PHE A 78 3.04 -5.05 6.48
N ASN A 79 2.43 -6.04 7.12
CA ASN A 79 0.99 -6.04 7.36
C ASN A 79 0.58 -4.80 8.18
N ASP A 80 1.27 -4.52 9.29
CA ASP A 80 0.99 -3.35 10.14
C ASP A 80 1.11 -2.04 9.36
N TRP A 81 2.21 -1.86 8.61
CA TRP A 81 2.45 -0.65 7.81
C TRP A 81 1.44 -0.49 6.67
N LEU A 82 1.12 -1.57 5.95
CA LEU A 82 0.14 -1.55 4.85
C LEU A 82 -1.27 -1.29 5.37
N GLN A 83 -1.64 -1.89 6.50
CA GLN A 83 -2.91 -1.62 7.17
C GLN A 83 -3.02 -0.15 7.57
N GLN A 84 -1.99 0.41 8.20
CA GLN A 84 -1.96 1.83 8.56
C GLN A 84 -2.04 2.73 7.31
N TYR A 85 -1.26 2.42 6.28
CA TYR A 85 -1.24 3.17 5.02
C TYR A 85 -2.60 3.14 4.32
N PHE A 86 -3.25 1.98 4.17
CA PHE A 86 -4.57 1.87 3.56
C PHE A 86 -5.71 2.39 4.45
N THR A 87 -5.50 2.49 5.76
CA THR A 87 -6.42 3.19 6.65
C THR A 87 -6.40 4.69 6.39
N LEU A 88 -5.21 5.28 6.25
CA LEU A 88 -5.03 6.70 5.93
C LEU A 88 -5.39 7.02 4.47
N PHE A 89 -5.21 6.06 3.56
CA PHE A 89 -5.45 6.21 2.14
C PHE A 89 -6.32 5.07 1.58
N PRO A 90 -7.63 5.00 1.93
CA PRO A 90 -8.50 3.89 1.53
C PRO A 90 -8.63 3.72 0.02
N ALA A 91 -8.53 4.82 -0.72
CA ALA A 91 -8.58 4.79 -2.17
C ALA A 91 -7.36 4.03 -2.74
N ALA A 92 -6.18 4.12 -2.11
CA ALA A 92 -4.95 3.47 -2.59
C ALA A 92 -4.97 1.93 -2.54
N ILE A 93 -6.03 1.33 -2.01
CA ILE A 93 -6.20 -0.13 -1.99
C ILE A 93 -6.28 -0.63 -3.44
N PRO A 94 -5.39 -1.55 -3.87
CA PRO A 94 -5.40 -2.04 -5.24
C PRO A 94 -6.70 -2.78 -5.54
N GLN A 95 -7.28 -2.49 -6.71
CA GLN A 95 -8.45 -3.23 -7.19
C GLN A 95 -7.98 -4.59 -7.74
N GLY A 96 -8.36 -5.67 -7.04
CA GLY A 96 -7.94 -7.04 -7.37
C GLY A 96 -6.87 -7.60 -6.43
N ARG A 97 -6.45 -8.83 -6.70
CA ARG A 97 -5.47 -9.55 -5.87
C ARG A 97 -4.04 -9.11 -6.19
N THR A 98 -3.57 -8.06 -5.52
CA THR A 98 -2.13 -7.75 -5.46
C THR A 98 -1.46 -8.53 -4.33
N LEU A 99 -0.33 -9.16 -4.62
CA LEU A 99 0.45 -9.97 -3.69
C LEU A 99 1.86 -9.39 -3.51
N LEU A 100 2.24 -9.05 -2.28
CA LEU A 100 3.62 -8.76 -1.91
C LEU A 100 4.32 -10.08 -1.55
N LYS A 101 5.27 -10.49 -2.38
CA LYS A 101 6.15 -11.63 -2.12
C LYS A 101 7.39 -11.15 -1.38
N VAL A 102 7.64 -11.72 -0.20
CA VAL A 102 8.85 -11.52 0.59
C VAL A 102 9.70 -12.77 0.39
N GLU A 103 10.71 -12.66 -0.46
CA GLU A 103 11.55 -13.77 -0.88
C GLU A 103 12.80 -13.84 0.01
N ALA A 104 12.94 -14.93 0.76
CA ALA A 104 14.16 -15.24 1.50
C ALA A 104 15.21 -15.79 0.52
N ASN A 105 16.33 -15.10 0.35
CA ASN A 105 17.39 -15.54 -0.57
C ASN A 105 18.65 -15.96 0.18
N GLU A 106 19.20 -15.07 1.02
CA GLU A 106 20.38 -15.38 1.84
C GLU A 106 20.13 -15.02 3.31
N TRP A 107 20.49 -15.95 4.18
CA TRP A 107 20.46 -15.81 5.63
C TRP A 107 21.49 -16.75 6.24
N ALA A 108 22.74 -16.31 6.27
CA ALA A 108 23.86 -17.18 6.61
C ALA A 108 24.95 -16.51 7.45
N LEU A 109 25.59 -17.29 8.31
CA LEU A 109 26.87 -16.95 8.95
C LEU A 109 27.99 -17.59 8.16
N VAL A 110 28.81 -16.77 7.51
CA VAL A 110 29.86 -17.23 6.60
C VAL A 110 31.23 -16.90 7.20
N TYR A 111 32.06 -17.94 7.38
CA TYR A 111 33.42 -17.76 7.89
C TYR A 111 34.22 -16.79 7.02
N GLN A 112 35.02 -15.96 7.68
CA GLN A 112 35.92 -15.00 7.05
C GLN A 112 37.38 -15.46 7.17
N LYS A 113 38.28 -14.78 6.47
CA LYS A 113 39.71 -14.98 6.74
C LYS A 113 40.01 -14.60 8.19
N PRO A 114 40.80 -15.40 8.94
CA PRO A 114 41.11 -15.10 10.33
C PRO A 114 41.70 -13.68 10.47
N LYS A 115 41.21 -12.93 11.44
CA LYS A 115 41.68 -11.58 11.75
C LYS A 115 42.18 -11.56 13.19
N ALA A 116 43.42 -11.12 13.40
CA ALA A 116 44.07 -11.12 14.71
C ALA A 116 44.03 -12.49 15.44
N GLY A 117 44.15 -13.59 14.69
CA GLY A 117 44.14 -14.95 15.25
C GLY A 117 42.76 -15.49 15.65
N GLN A 118 41.68 -14.73 15.42
CA GLN A 118 40.31 -15.18 15.68
C GLN A 118 39.58 -15.51 14.37
N GLN A 119 38.81 -16.60 14.39
CA GLN A 119 37.93 -16.99 13.30
C GLN A 119 36.61 -16.20 13.41
N LEU A 120 36.39 -15.27 12.48
CA LEU A 120 35.18 -14.46 12.42
C LEU A 120 34.18 -15.04 11.42
N TYR A 121 32.90 -14.72 11.66
CA TYR A 121 31.77 -15.06 10.81
C TYR A 121 31.00 -13.80 10.48
N GLN A 122 30.79 -13.59 9.18
CA GLN A 122 30.00 -12.48 8.66
C GLN A 122 28.55 -12.93 8.45
N LEU A 123 27.61 -12.14 8.93
CA LEU A 123 26.18 -12.30 8.61
C LEU A 123 25.91 -11.83 7.18
N SER A 124 25.65 -12.77 6.27
CA SER A 124 25.13 -12.49 4.92
C SER A 124 23.61 -12.49 4.95
N HIS A 125 23.01 -11.40 4.47
CA HIS A 125 21.57 -11.25 4.36
C HIS A 125 21.20 -10.67 3.01
N PHE A 126 20.29 -11.36 2.32
CA PHE A 126 19.66 -10.86 1.11
C PHE A 126 18.19 -11.28 1.11
N THR A 127 17.31 -10.28 1.06
CA THR A 127 15.87 -10.46 0.88
C THR A 127 15.42 -9.65 -0.34
N ARG A 128 14.59 -10.26 -1.17
CA ARG A 128 13.98 -9.59 -2.33
C ARG A 128 12.48 -9.40 -2.08
N LEU A 129 11.98 -8.20 -2.36
CA LEU A 129 10.56 -7.91 -2.30
C LEU A 129 10.02 -7.78 -3.72
N ARG A 130 8.96 -8.53 -4.04
CA ARG A 130 8.30 -8.46 -5.35
C ARG A 130 6.82 -8.17 -5.19
N LEU A 131 6.32 -7.25 -5.99
CA LEU A 131 4.91 -6.99 -6.08
C LEU A 131 4.35 -7.71 -7.31
N GLN A 132 3.41 -8.62 -7.08
CA GLN A 132 2.64 -9.26 -8.14
C GLN A 132 1.29 -8.53 -8.27
N GLN A 133 1.04 -7.99 -9.45
CA GLN A 133 -0.18 -7.25 -9.77
C GLN A 133 -1.34 -8.20 -10.14
N PRO A 134 -2.59 -7.71 -10.17
CA PRO A 134 -3.76 -8.52 -10.49
C PRO A 134 -3.72 -9.15 -11.89
N ASP A 135 -3.01 -8.53 -12.84
CA ASP A 135 -2.77 -9.05 -14.20
C ASP A 135 -1.72 -10.17 -14.25
N GLY A 136 -1.14 -10.54 -13.09
CA GLY A 136 -0.11 -11.55 -12.96
C GLY A 136 1.32 -11.03 -13.20
N SER A 137 1.48 -9.78 -13.66
CA SER A 137 2.79 -9.16 -13.82
C SER A 137 3.50 -9.02 -12.48
N THR A 138 4.83 -9.06 -12.50
CA THR A 138 5.64 -8.94 -11.29
C THR A 138 6.67 -7.84 -11.44
N MET A 139 6.82 -7.01 -10.42
CA MET A 139 7.83 -5.96 -10.35
C MET A 139 8.67 -6.09 -9.08
N ASP A 140 9.96 -5.79 -9.19
CA ASP A 140 10.85 -5.75 -8.03
C ASP A 140 10.59 -4.46 -7.23
N ALA A 141 10.15 -4.63 -5.99
CA ALA A 141 9.77 -3.52 -5.13
C ALA A 141 10.95 -2.98 -4.31
N ALA A 142 11.77 -3.89 -3.77
CA ALA A 142 13.01 -3.55 -3.09
C ALA A 142 13.98 -4.73 -3.04
N TYR A 143 15.25 -4.40 -2.88
CA TYR A 143 16.32 -5.33 -2.55
C TYR A 143 16.92 -4.94 -1.20
N CYS A 144 17.02 -5.91 -0.32
CA CYS A 144 17.44 -5.72 1.06
C CYS A 144 18.70 -6.51 1.32
N ASN A 145 19.83 -5.84 1.16
CA ASN A 145 21.16 -6.27 1.55
C ASN A 145 21.80 -5.19 2.43
N ASP A 146 22.70 -5.61 3.32
CA ASP A 146 23.43 -4.73 4.24
C ASP A 146 24.89 -5.21 4.34
N PRO A 147 25.90 -4.32 4.47
CA PRO A 147 27.25 -4.70 4.87
C PRO A 147 27.23 -5.62 6.08
N GLY A 148 27.66 -6.86 5.87
CA GLY A 148 27.53 -7.93 6.85
C GLY A 148 28.27 -7.63 8.15
N ARG A 149 27.60 -7.90 9.27
CA ARG A 149 28.14 -7.77 10.63
C ARG A 149 29.06 -8.95 10.93
N GLU A 150 30.15 -8.69 11.64
CA GLU A 150 31.14 -9.72 11.99
C GLU A 150 31.14 -9.99 13.50
N ALA A 151 31.20 -11.26 13.88
CA ALA A 151 31.45 -11.72 15.25
C ALA A 151 32.05 -13.13 15.24
N THR A 152 32.52 -13.63 16.37
CA THR A 152 32.88 -15.06 16.48
C THR A 152 31.63 -15.93 16.46
N LEU A 153 31.78 -17.23 16.13
CA LEU A 153 30.64 -18.15 16.12
C LEU A 153 29.98 -18.25 17.51
N GLU A 154 30.79 -18.30 18.58
CA GLU A 154 30.28 -18.35 19.96
C GLU A 154 29.46 -17.10 20.29
N GLN A 155 29.91 -15.92 19.85
CA GLN A 155 29.18 -14.67 20.06
C GLN A 155 27.84 -14.62 19.30
N TRP A 156 27.77 -15.27 18.13
CA TRP A 156 26.53 -15.39 17.38
C TRP A 156 25.56 -16.39 18.00
N GLN A 157 26.06 -17.49 18.57
CA GLN A 157 25.25 -18.56 19.19
C GLN A 157 24.85 -18.25 20.64
N ALA A 158 25.57 -17.36 21.32
CA ALA A 158 25.34 -17.01 22.72
C ALA A 158 23.89 -16.58 22.99
N ASN A 159 23.38 -16.97 24.17
CA ASN A 159 22.04 -16.63 24.66
C ASN A 159 20.93 -16.96 23.66
N ASP A 160 20.94 -18.18 23.11
CA ASP A 160 20.00 -18.63 22.07
C ASP A 160 19.94 -17.67 20.87
N TYR A 161 21.12 -17.37 20.32
CA TYR A 161 21.27 -16.50 19.16
C TYR A 161 20.74 -15.07 19.37
N ALA A 162 20.75 -14.54 20.60
CA ALA A 162 20.17 -13.22 20.92
C ALA A 162 20.70 -12.09 20.01
N ARG A 163 22.02 -12.06 19.76
CA ARG A 163 22.66 -11.06 18.88
C ARG A 163 22.16 -11.19 17.43
N LEU A 164 22.01 -12.41 16.95
CA LEU A 164 21.53 -12.70 15.60
C LEU A 164 20.05 -12.32 15.45
N ARG A 165 19.21 -12.65 16.44
CA ARG A 165 17.78 -12.25 16.47
C ARG A 165 17.61 -10.74 16.54
N ALA A 166 18.43 -10.03 17.32
CA ALA A 166 18.46 -8.57 17.32
C ALA A 166 18.85 -8.01 15.95
N SER A 167 19.88 -8.61 15.33
CA SER A 167 20.30 -8.23 13.98
C SER A 167 19.22 -8.44 12.93
N ALA A 168 18.50 -9.57 13.00
CA ALA A 168 17.38 -9.88 12.12
C ALA A 168 16.26 -8.84 12.21
N ARG A 169 15.91 -8.39 13.43
CA ARG A 169 14.89 -7.33 13.65
C ARG A 169 15.30 -6.00 13.03
N GLU A 170 16.56 -5.59 13.20
CA GLU A 170 17.07 -4.35 12.60
C GLU A 170 17.07 -4.40 11.07
N LEU A 171 17.52 -5.52 10.49
CA LEU A 171 17.53 -5.72 9.04
C LEU A 171 16.10 -5.77 8.47
N ALA A 172 15.18 -6.44 9.16
CA ALA A 172 13.76 -6.47 8.81
C ALA A 172 13.15 -5.05 8.82
N ALA A 173 13.34 -4.30 9.91
CA ALA A 173 12.84 -2.93 10.01
C ALA A 173 13.42 -2.03 8.92
N ALA A 174 14.72 -2.09 8.65
CA ALA A 174 15.35 -1.31 7.59
C ALA A 174 14.81 -1.67 6.19
N CYS A 175 14.62 -2.96 5.91
CA CYS A 175 14.04 -3.45 4.67
C CYS A 175 12.60 -2.96 4.49
N VAL A 176 11.79 -3.07 5.55
CA VAL A 176 10.40 -2.61 5.56
C VAL A 176 10.34 -1.12 5.29
N GLN A 177 11.17 -0.30 5.94
CA GLN A 177 11.22 1.15 5.71
C GLN A 177 11.56 1.51 4.25
N ARG A 178 12.48 0.78 3.61
CA ARG A 178 12.81 0.98 2.19
C ARG A 178 11.61 0.74 1.26
N PHE A 179 10.74 -0.22 1.60
CA PHE A 179 9.50 -0.44 0.84
C PHE A 179 8.40 0.56 1.24
N VAL A 180 8.23 0.84 2.53
CA VAL A 180 7.24 1.79 3.07
C VAL A 180 7.39 3.17 2.43
N SER A 181 8.63 3.65 2.30
CA SER A 181 8.93 4.93 1.61
C SER A 181 8.48 4.99 0.15
N LYS A 182 8.19 3.84 -0.48
CA LYS A 182 7.69 3.72 -1.86
C LYS A 182 6.22 3.32 -1.93
N LEU A 183 5.50 3.18 -0.81
CA LEU A 183 4.08 2.82 -0.81
C LEU A 183 3.23 3.73 -1.71
N PRO A 184 3.42 5.06 -1.71
CA PRO A 184 2.68 5.94 -2.63
C PRO A 184 2.97 5.67 -4.12
N GLN A 185 4.10 5.05 -4.45
CA GLN A 185 4.45 4.69 -5.83
C GLN A 185 3.75 3.40 -6.27
N PHE A 186 3.70 2.39 -5.38
CA PHE A 186 3.08 1.10 -5.68
C PHE A 186 1.57 1.09 -5.50
N PHE A 187 1.09 1.92 -4.58
CA PHE A 187 -0.31 2.08 -4.22
C PHE A 187 -0.67 3.56 -4.24
N PRO A 188 -0.75 4.13 -5.45
CA PRO A 188 -1.24 5.49 -5.59
C PRO A 188 -2.73 5.53 -5.23
N GLN A 189 -3.20 6.64 -4.67
CA GLN A 189 -4.64 6.87 -4.62
C GLN A 189 -5.19 6.96 -6.06
N PRO A 190 -6.25 6.20 -6.40
CA PRO A 190 -7.10 6.49 -7.52
C PRO A 190 -7.54 7.95 -7.40
N LEU A 191 -7.39 8.67 -8.50
CA LEU A 191 -8.11 9.92 -8.66
C LEU A 191 -9.62 9.59 -8.54
N PRO A 192 -10.44 10.52 -8.03
CA PRO A 192 -11.89 10.33 -8.02
C PRO A 192 -12.34 9.78 -9.37
N THR A 193 -13.04 8.65 -9.35
CA THR A 193 -13.70 8.12 -10.54
C THR A 193 -14.59 9.21 -11.11
N GLU A 194 -14.58 9.36 -12.43
CA GLU A 194 -15.46 10.26 -13.17
C GLU A 194 -16.86 10.27 -12.54
N GLY A 195 -17.27 11.44 -12.07
CA GLY A 195 -18.49 11.58 -11.30
C GLY A 195 -18.83 13.04 -11.04
N SER A 196 -19.72 13.56 -11.87
CA SER A 196 -20.38 14.88 -11.81
C SER A 196 -19.53 16.10 -12.20
N GLY A 197 -19.55 16.41 -13.49
CA GLY A 197 -19.31 17.76 -13.94
C GLY A 197 -19.06 17.89 -15.43
N ASP A 198 -20.11 18.14 -16.22
CA ASP A 198 -20.01 18.84 -17.51
C ASP A 198 -19.61 20.33 -17.31
N GLY A 199 -18.66 20.59 -16.42
CA GLY A 199 -18.35 21.91 -15.90
C GLY A 199 -16.87 22.25 -15.98
N THR A 200 -16.58 23.52 -15.76
CA THR A 200 -15.22 24.05 -15.79
C THR A 200 -14.66 24.21 -14.37
N ALA A 201 -13.35 24.11 -14.26
CA ALA A 201 -12.57 24.56 -13.11
C ALA A 201 -11.62 25.67 -13.57
N ARG A 202 -10.97 26.36 -12.62
CA ARG A 202 -9.94 27.35 -12.96
C ARG A 202 -8.63 27.01 -12.27
N VAL A 203 -7.53 27.22 -12.97
CA VAL A 203 -6.18 26.97 -12.43
C VAL A 203 -5.32 28.20 -12.64
N ARG A 204 -4.74 28.73 -11.56
CA ARG A 204 -3.67 29.72 -11.56
C ARG A 204 -2.32 29.02 -11.60
N VAL A 205 -1.54 29.26 -12.64
CA VAL A 205 -0.16 28.74 -12.76
C VAL A 205 0.83 29.88 -12.63
N PHE A 206 1.77 29.76 -11.69
CA PHE A 206 2.87 30.70 -11.51
C PHE A 206 4.10 30.29 -12.32
N ASN A 207 4.66 31.27 -13.03
CA ASN A 207 5.91 31.15 -13.79
C ASN A 207 6.85 32.27 -13.40
N SER A 208 8.15 32.06 -13.52
CA SER A 208 9.17 33.08 -13.34
C SER A 208 10.26 32.96 -14.41
N ALA A 209 11.24 33.86 -14.40
CA ALA A 209 12.37 33.76 -15.33
C ALA A 209 13.22 32.49 -15.12
N THR A 210 13.18 31.91 -13.91
CA THR A 210 14.01 30.77 -13.51
C THR A 210 13.22 29.51 -13.20
N GLU A 211 11.89 29.60 -13.04
CA GLU A 211 11.00 28.48 -12.75
C GLU A 211 9.87 28.48 -13.77
N ARG A 212 9.69 27.37 -14.48
CA ARG A 212 8.66 27.24 -15.50
C ARG A 212 7.78 26.05 -15.15
N VAL A 213 6.47 26.22 -15.22
CA VAL A 213 5.46 25.18 -15.06
C VAL A 213 4.65 25.13 -16.36
N THR A 214 4.66 23.96 -16.99
CA THR A 214 3.86 23.65 -18.17
C THR A 214 2.64 22.86 -17.73
N MET A 215 1.44 23.23 -18.18
CA MET A 215 0.24 22.43 -17.94
C MET A 215 -0.08 21.60 -19.19
N LEU A 216 -0.31 20.30 -19.02
CA LEU A 216 -0.86 19.41 -20.04
C LEU A 216 -2.29 19.08 -19.63
N GLY A 217 -3.25 19.47 -20.45
CA GLY A 217 -4.67 19.15 -20.24
C GLY A 217 -5.05 17.85 -20.89
N ASP A 218 -5.99 17.11 -20.31
CA ASP A 218 -6.50 15.85 -20.87
C ASP A 218 -5.39 14.82 -21.10
N ALA A 219 -4.32 14.93 -20.31
CA ALA A 219 -3.08 14.18 -20.48
C ALA A 219 -2.95 13.12 -19.39
N TYR A 220 -2.81 11.87 -19.82
CA TYR A 220 -2.69 10.73 -18.91
C TYR A 220 -1.25 10.48 -18.47
N CYS A 221 -0.27 10.91 -19.28
CA CYS A 221 1.15 10.83 -19.01
C CYS A 221 1.89 12.04 -19.62
N LEU A 222 3.17 12.22 -19.30
CA LEU A 222 4.02 13.28 -19.83
C LEU A 222 4.30 13.15 -21.33
N ALA A 223 4.32 11.93 -21.87
CA ALA A 223 4.41 11.71 -23.31
C ALA A 223 3.12 12.07 -24.07
N ASP A 224 1.99 12.27 -23.37
CA ASP A 224 0.72 12.75 -23.96
C ASP A 224 0.80 14.27 -24.16
N GLY A 225 1.55 14.69 -25.17
CA GLY A 225 1.77 16.11 -25.48
C GLY A 225 0.60 16.78 -26.21
N SER A 226 -0.59 16.16 -26.25
CA SER A 226 -1.68 16.50 -27.17
C SER A 226 -2.36 17.86 -26.88
N ARG A 227 -2.45 18.27 -25.61
CA ARG A 227 -2.97 19.59 -25.19
C ARG A 227 -2.03 20.27 -24.19
N ARG A 228 -0.96 20.84 -24.71
CA ARG A 228 0.02 21.60 -23.94
C ARG A 228 -0.40 23.07 -23.84
N PHE A 229 -0.45 23.58 -22.62
CA PHE A 229 -0.68 24.98 -22.31
C PHE A 229 0.65 25.59 -21.86
N ASP A 230 1.34 26.20 -22.82
CA ASP A 230 2.53 27.00 -22.53
C ASP A 230 2.12 28.44 -22.21
N ASP A 231 2.84 29.06 -21.28
CA ASP A 231 2.80 30.50 -21.12
C ASP A 231 3.54 31.11 -22.33
N PRO A 232 2.89 31.94 -23.17
CA PRO A 232 3.52 32.48 -24.39
C PRO A 232 4.75 33.34 -24.10
N ARG A 233 4.91 33.80 -22.86
CA ARG A 233 6.12 34.47 -22.38
C ARG A 233 7.33 33.53 -22.37
N TRP A 234 7.13 32.21 -22.24
CA TRP A 234 8.16 31.18 -22.11
C TRP A 234 7.88 29.97 -23.04
N PRO A 235 8.41 29.96 -24.28
CA PRO A 235 8.22 28.83 -25.21
C PRO A 235 8.80 27.51 -24.69
N ALA A 236 8.30 26.38 -25.21
CA ALA A 236 8.61 25.01 -24.77
C ALA A 236 10.12 24.64 -24.82
N SER A 237 10.91 25.23 -25.72
CA SER A 237 12.33 24.90 -25.91
C SER A 237 13.23 25.41 -24.77
N SER A 238 14.15 24.55 -24.30
CA SER A 238 15.17 24.87 -23.30
C SER A 238 16.15 25.97 -23.75
N ASN A 239 16.25 26.21 -25.07
CA ASN A 239 17.22 27.14 -25.67
C ASN A 239 16.59 28.43 -26.22
N ALA A 240 15.28 28.64 -26.04
CA ALA A 240 14.58 29.81 -26.55
C ALA A 240 14.48 30.94 -25.51
N ASN A 241 14.67 32.18 -25.97
CA ASN A 241 14.46 33.40 -25.17
C ASN A 241 12.97 33.64 -24.92
N ALA A 242 12.64 34.40 -23.86
CA ALA A 242 11.26 34.85 -23.61
C ALA A 242 10.77 35.67 -24.81
N LEU A 243 9.62 35.30 -25.37
CA LEU A 243 9.11 35.88 -26.63
C LEU A 243 8.27 37.15 -26.40
N ASP A 244 7.65 37.29 -25.23
CA ASP A 244 6.76 38.40 -24.88
C ASP A 244 6.84 38.76 -23.39
N SER A 245 8.01 39.21 -22.91
CA SER A 245 8.25 39.47 -21.47
C SER A 245 7.32 40.53 -20.85
N GLU A 246 6.65 41.34 -21.69
CA GLU A 246 5.76 42.43 -21.29
C GLU A 246 4.30 42.00 -21.11
N ALA A 247 3.92 40.77 -21.52
CA ALA A 247 2.57 40.28 -21.30
C ALA A 247 2.20 40.25 -19.80
N GLY A 248 1.13 40.96 -19.47
CA GLY A 248 0.55 41.03 -18.12
C GLY A 248 0.02 39.68 -17.65
N ASN A 249 -0.38 39.62 -16.37
CA ASN A 249 -1.04 38.43 -15.85
C ASN A 249 -2.45 38.30 -16.46
N LEU A 250 -2.86 37.06 -16.76
CA LEU A 250 -4.24 36.77 -17.13
C LEU A 250 -4.96 36.26 -15.88
N SER A 251 -5.96 36.99 -15.41
CA SER A 251 -6.82 36.54 -14.32
C SER A 251 -8.23 36.24 -14.84
N LEU A 252 -8.78 35.12 -14.40
CA LEU A 252 -10.16 34.69 -14.59
C LEU A 252 -10.97 34.88 -13.30
N GLY A 253 -10.39 35.47 -12.25
CA GLY A 253 -11.05 35.80 -10.99
C GLY A 253 -10.93 34.74 -9.89
N ILE A 254 -9.84 33.97 -9.85
CA ILE A 254 -9.51 33.14 -8.68
C ILE A 254 -9.21 34.07 -7.48
N ALA A 255 -9.65 33.71 -6.27
CA ALA A 255 -9.42 34.53 -5.08
C ALA A 255 -7.92 34.80 -4.83
N GLU A 256 -7.60 35.95 -4.24
CA GLU A 256 -6.22 36.30 -3.92
C GLU A 256 -5.71 35.50 -2.71
N THR A 257 -4.63 34.75 -2.92
CA THR A 257 -4.00 33.93 -1.87
C THR A 257 -2.87 34.67 -1.16
N GLU A 258 -2.45 34.16 0.00
CA GLU A 258 -1.24 34.65 0.67
C GLU A 258 0.00 34.51 -0.22
N THR A 259 0.07 33.46 -1.05
CA THR A 259 1.12 33.30 -2.06
C THR A 259 1.19 34.52 -2.97
N LEU A 260 0.05 34.92 -3.53
CA LEU A 260 -0.02 36.03 -4.47
C LEU A 260 0.37 37.36 -3.80
N ARG A 261 -0.10 37.59 -2.57
CA ARG A 261 0.22 38.78 -1.76
C ARG A 261 1.69 38.87 -1.35
N SER A 262 2.33 37.72 -1.12
CA SER A 262 3.73 37.64 -0.69
C SER A 262 4.75 37.95 -1.79
N LEU A 263 4.34 37.87 -3.05
CA LEU A 263 5.22 38.05 -4.20
C LEU A 263 5.30 39.53 -4.59
N LYS A 264 6.52 40.07 -4.68
CA LYS A 264 6.76 41.47 -5.08
C LYS A 264 6.34 41.78 -6.52
N SER A 265 6.43 40.80 -7.41
CA SER A 265 6.07 40.93 -8.82
C SER A 265 5.59 39.57 -9.35
N PRO A 266 4.39 39.12 -8.95
CA PRO A 266 3.90 37.80 -9.32
C PRO A 266 3.65 37.75 -10.83
N LYS A 267 4.14 36.68 -11.46
CA LYS A 267 3.85 36.35 -12.86
C LYS A 267 3.02 35.07 -12.88
N TYR A 268 1.77 35.20 -13.30
CA TYR A 268 0.83 34.08 -13.34
C TYR A 268 -0.11 34.20 -14.54
N ARG A 269 -0.76 33.08 -14.87
CA ARG A 269 -1.95 33.05 -15.73
C ARG A 269 -2.96 32.11 -15.13
N GLU A 270 -4.22 32.48 -15.29
CA GLU A 270 -5.37 31.66 -14.94
C GLU A 270 -5.96 31.05 -16.21
N TYR A 271 -6.25 29.74 -16.14
CA TYR A 271 -6.78 28.95 -17.23
C TYR A 271 -8.12 28.36 -16.82
N ALA A 272 -9.10 28.41 -17.72
CA ALA A 272 -10.29 27.58 -17.59
C ALA A 272 -9.95 26.18 -18.11
N VAL A 273 -10.24 25.16 -17.31
CA VAL A 273 -9.92 23.76 -17.61
C VAL A 273 -11.18 22.93 -17.48
N GLN A 274 -11.20 21.80 -18.19
CA GLN A 274 -12.29 20.84 -18.06
C GLN A 274 -12.15 20.09 -16.74
N ALA A 275 -13.22 20.08 -15.94
CA ALA A 275 -13.27 19.27 -14.73
C ALA A 275 -13.39 17.78 -15.08
N GLY A 276 -12.95 16.91 -14.16
CA GLY A 276 -13.04 15.45 -14.33
C GLY A 276 -11.97 14.84 -15.25
N GLN A 277 -11.27 15.63 -16.06
CA GLN A 277 -10.16 15.17 -16.90
C GLN A 277 -8.79 15.44 -16.25
N PRO A 278 -7.81 14.54 -16.39
CA PRO A 278 -6.52 14.71 -15.75
C PRO A 278 -5.77 15.94 -16.27
N LEU A 279 -5.17 16.68 -15.34
CA LEU A 279 -4.22 17.75 -15.62
C LEU A 279 -2.84 17.35 -15.09
N ILE A 280 -1.82 17.48 -15.93
CA ILE A 280 -0.42 17.32 -15.53
C ILE A 280 0.25 18.70 -15.51
N PHE A 281 1.01 18.98 -14.46
CA PHE A 281 1.89 20.13 -14.36
C PHE A 281 3.32 19.63 -14.34
N ASP A 282 4.12 20.05 -15.31
CA ASP A 282 5.52 19.68 -15.44
C ASP A 282 6.40 20.92 -15.19
N ALA A 283 7.25 20.84 -14.18
CA ALA A 283 8.10 21.95 -13.78
C ALA A 283 9.56 21.79 -14.21
N ASP A 284 10.13 22.88 -14.69
CA ASP A 284 11.51 23.02 -15.16
C ASP A 284 12.16 24.21 -14.45
N VAL A 285 13.39 24.03 -13.94
CA VAL A 285 14.12 25.02 -13.15
C VAL A 285 15.46 25.33 -13.80
N ARG A 286 15.70 26.61 -14.09
CA ARG A 286 16.92 27.14 -14.70
C ARG A 286 17.80 27.89 -13.69
N HIS A 287 18.01 27.31 -12.50
CA HIS A 287 18.81 27.92 -11.43
C HIS A 287 20.15 27.22 -11.25
N ARG A 288 21.28 27.94 -11.42
CA ARG A 288 22.64 27.37 -11.19
C ARG A 288 22.84 27.11 -9.70
N GLY A 289 23.05 25.84 -9.33
CA GLY A 289 23.36 25.42 -7.96
C GLY A 289 22.29 24.54 -7.31
N ALA A 290 21.05 24.56 -7.81
CA ALA A 290 19.94 23.75 -7.30
C ALA A 290 20.06 22.27 -7.69
N PHE A 291 19.80 21.36 -6.73
CA PHE A 291 19.70 19.92 -6.98
C PHE A 291 18.25 19.54 -7.27
N CYS A 292 17.77 19.88 -8.46
CA CYS A 292 16.49 19.38 -8.96
C CYS A 292 16.69 18.02 -9.65
N THR A 293 16.95 16.94 -8.90
CA THR A 293 17.11 15.59 -9.47
C THR A 293 15.76 14.88 -9.58
N GLY A 294 15.42 14.44 -10.80
CA GLY A 294 14.19 13.69 -11.12
C GLY A 294 13.04 14.55 -11.68
N THR A 295 12.00 13.88 -12.18
CA THR A 295 10.83 14.51 -12.83
C THR A 295 9.98 15.27 -11.81
N LEU A 296 9.87 16.59 -11.99
CA LEU A 296 9.09 17.52 -11.15
C LEU A 296 7.70 17.72 -11.74
N ALA A 297 7.01 16.60 -12.00
CA ALA A 297 5.69 16.61 -12.61
C ALA A 297 4.62 16.04 -11.68
N VAL A 298 3.51 16.76 -11.56
CA VAL A 298 2.36 16.44 -10.70
C VAL A 298 1.11 16.31 -11.55
N GLN A 299 0.25 15.34 -11.26
CA GLN A 299 -1.06 15.17 -11.88
C GLN A 299 -2.17 15.31 -10.85
N ILE A 300 -3.24 16.01 -11.23
CA ILE A 300 -4.49 16.13 -10.48
C ILE A 300 -5.70 15.84 -11.39
N VAL A 301 -6.87 15.66 -10.79
CA VAL A 301 -8.15 15.76 -11.50
C VAL A 301 -8.93 16.92 -10.90
N PRO A 302 -9.14 18.02 -11.64
CA PRO A 302 -9.87 19.19 -11.16
C PRO A 302 -11.36 18.88 -11.01
N VAL A 303 -11.98 19.47 -10.00
CA VAL A 303 -13.40 19.35 -9.68
C VAL A 303 -14.16 20.58 -10.18
N THR A 304 -15.38 20.39 -10.66
CA THR A 304 -16.21 21.49 -11.19
C THR A 304 -16.39 22.60 -10.17
N GLY A 305 -16.21 23.85 -10.61
CA GLY A 305 -16.39 25.04 -9.77
C GLY A 305 -15.27 25.28 -8.75
N MET A 306 -14.26 24.41 -8.70
CA MET A 306 -13.10 24.61 -7.82
C MET A 306 -12.01 25.41 -8.52
N ASP A 307 -11.33 26.24 -7.73
CA ASP A 307 -10.14 26.95 -8.15
C ASP A 307 -8.89 26.25 -7.62
N TYR A 308 -7.83 26.28 -8.42
CA TYR A 308 -6.54 25.69 -8.08
C TYR A 308 -5.40 26.68 -8.28
N GLU A 309 -4.35 26.50 -7.51
CA GLU A 309 -3.12 27.27 -7.57
C GLU A 309 -1.91 26.34 -7.65
N VAL A 310 -1.07 26.56 -8.67
CA VAL A 310 0.14 25.78 -8.94
C VAL A 310 1.35 26.68 -8.89
N LYS A 311 2.28 26.37 -8.00
CA LYS A 311 3.52 27.14 -7.84
C LYS A 311 4.70 26.21 -7.62
N MET A 312 5.82 26.55 -8.26
CA MET A 312 7.11 25.96 -7.96
C MET A 312 7.74 26.70 -6.78
N ASP A 313 8.18 25.94 -5.77
CA ASP A 313 8.92 26.49 -4.63
C ASP A 313 10.32 25.87 -4.58
N ILE A 314 11.32 26.71 -4.33
CA ILE A 314 12.70 26.30 -4.08
C ILE A 314 13.03 26.67 -2.63
N VAL A 315 13.21 25.65 -1.79
CA VAL A 315 13.58 25.84 -0.38
C VAL A 315 14.98 25.27 -0.17
N GLY A 316 15.97 26.15 0.00
CA GLY A 316 17.38 25.76 0.00
C GLY A 316 17.82 25.28 -1.38
N GLN A 317 18.21 24.01 -1.49
CA GLN A 317 18.62 23.36 -2.75
C GLN A 317 17.59 22.36 -3.30
N VAL A 318 16.41 22.27 -2.68
CA VAL A 318 15.37 21.29 -3.01
C VAL A 318 14.21 21.97 -3.74
N CYS A 319 13.79 21.34 -4.83
CA CYS A 319 12.79 21.83 -5.77
C CYS A 319 11.46 21.09 -5.52
N ARG A 320 10.36 21.80 -5.31
CA ARG A 320 9.04 21.19 -5.07
C ARG A 320 7.95 21.91 -5.85
N LEU A 321 7.20 21.15 -6.65
CA LEU A 321 6.00 21.63 -7.31
C LEU A 321 4.79 21.45 -6.38
N ASN A 322 4.14 22.55 -6.03
CA ASN A 322 2.99 22.57 -5.15
C ASN A 322 1.71 22.87 -5.93
N VAL A 323 0.66 22.09 -5.64
CA VAL A 323 -0.69 22.31 -6.13
C VAL A 323 -1.62 22.38 -4.92
N HIS A 324 -2.49 23.38 -4.88
CA HIS A 324 -3.49 23.57 -3.84
C HIS A 324 -4.83 23.95 -4.49
N SER A 325 -5.94 23.65 -3.83
CA SER A 325 -7.21 24.31 -4.16
C SER A 325 -7.28 25.64 -3.43
N VAL A 326 -8.05 26.56 -3.98
CA VAL A 326 -8.29 27.89 -3.44
C VAL A 326 -9.79 28.01 -3.18
N ASP A 327 -10.16 28.32 -1.94
CA ASP A 327 -11.56 28.62 -1.62
C ASP A 327 -11.91 30.08 -1.95
N ALA A 328 -13.17 30.47 -1.72
CA ALA A 328 -13.67 31.80 -2.05
C ALA A 328 -12.95 32.92 -1.27
N GLU A 329 -12.42 32.59 -0.09
CA GLU A 329 -11.69 33.48 0.81
C GLU A 329 -10.20 33.57 0.48
N GLY A 330 -9.70 32.78 -0.48
CA GLY A 330 -8.30 32.76 -0.87
C GLY A 330 -7.40 31.91 0.04
N VAL A 331 -7.99 31.01 0.83
CA VAL A 331 -7.25 30.02 1.63
C VAL A 331 -6.85 28.86 0.74
N ARG A 332 -5.62 28.38 0.93
CA ARG A 332 -5.06 27.26 0.18
C ARG A 332 -5.27 25.95 0.94
N LEU A 333 -5.94 25.01 0.31
CA LEU A 333 -6.16 23.67 0.84
C LEU A 333 -5.35 22.63 0.06
N ALA A 334 -4.87 21.60 0.77
CA ALA A 334 -4.14 20.52 0.14
C ALA A 334 -5.07 19.76 -0.82
N VAL A 335 -4.57 19.42 -2.00
CA VAL A 335 -5.32 18.63 -2.98
C VAL A 335 -4.68 17.26 -3.18
N PRO A 336 -5.50 16.23 -3.45
CA PRO A 336 -4.99 14.93 -3.89
C PRO A 336 -4.22 15.10 -5.21
N ALA A 337 -2.90 15.01 -5.13
CA ALA A 337 -1.99 15.13 -6.26
C ALA A 337 -1.06 13.92 -6.28
N ARG A 338 -0.76 13.40 -7.48
CA ARG A 338 0.20 12.30 -7.67
C ARG A 338 1.33 12.71 -8.59
N ARG A 339 2.41 11.93 -8.65
CA ARG A 339 3.45 12.14 -9.67
C ARG A 339 2.88 11.84 -11.06
N ALA A 340 3.19 12.67 -12.05
CA ALA A 340 2.77 12.42 -13.42
C ALA A 340 3.48 11.17 -13.99
N PRO A 341 2.74 10.25 -14.63
CA PRO A 341 3.35 9.13 -15.33
C PRO A 341 4.22 9.60 -16.49
N GLU A 342 5.39 9.00 -16.70
CA GLU A 342 6.27 9.37 -17.83
C GLU A 342 5.81 8.73 -19.14
N THR A 343 5.31 7.48 -19.09
CA THR A 343 4.87 6.71 -20.26
C THR A 343 3.35 6.54 -20.28
N CYS A 344 2.80 6.62 -21.49
CA CYS A 344 1.36 6.45 -21.72
C CYS A 344 1.09 4.97 -21.96
N THR A 345 0.87 4.22 -20.89
CA THR A 345 0.17 2.95 -20.98
C THR A 345 -1.31 3.28 -20.90
N ARG A 346 -1.98 3.46 -22.06
CA ARG A 346 -3.44 3.37 -22.07
C ARG A 346 -3.78 1.93 -21.67
N PRO A 347 -4.64 1.69 -20.67
CA PRO A 347 -5.29 0.40 -20.61
C PRO A 347 -6.17 0.33 -21.87
N ASP A 348 -5.86 -0.58 -22.80
CA ASP A 348 -6.75 -1.01 -23.90
C ASP A 348 -7.96 -1.75 -23.34
N VAL A 349 -8.68 -1.09 -22.45
CA VAL A 349 -9.87 -1.61 -21.82
C VAL A 349 -11.05 -0.96 -22.50
N ASP A 350 -11.66 -1.70 -23.42
CA ASP A 350 -12.97 -1.38 -23.96
C ASP A 350 -14.02 -1.53 -22.85
N TYR A 351 -14.33 -0.43 -22.17
CA TYR A 351 -15.28 -0.38 -21.06
C TYR A 351 -16.73 -0.73 -21.45
N THR A 352 -17.07 -0.85 -22.74
CA THR A 352 -18.39 -1.33 -23.18
C THR A 352 -18.50 -2.86 -23.13
N THR A 353 -17.37 -3.57 -23.22
CA THR A 353 -17.33 -5.03 -23.09
C THR A 353 -17.19 -5.50 -21.63
N LEU A 354 -16.71 -4.64 -20.73
CA LEU A 354 -16.66 -4.92 -19.28
C LEU A 354 -18.02 -4.83 -18.59
N THR A 355 -19.03 -4.20 -19.20
CA THR A 355 -20.38 -4.11 -18.63
C THR A 355 -21.32 -5.23 -19.07
N THR A 356 -20.89 -6.10 -19.99
CA THR A 356 -21.79 -7.12 -20.59
C THR A 356 -21.48 -8.57 -20.23
N LYS A 357 -20.39 -8.88 -19.51
CA LYS A 357 -20.16 -10.23 -18.95
C LYS A 357 -19.45 -10.27 -17.59
N THR A 358 -19.77 -9.34 -16.70
CA THR A 358 -19.69 -9.66 -15.27
C THR A 358 -21.11 -10.04 -14.85
N PRO A 359 -21.36 -11.25 -14.32
CA PRO A 359 -22.60 -11.49 -13.61
C PRO A 359 -22.70 -10.42 -12.51
N ARG A 360 -23.67 -9.50 -12.65
CA ARG A 360 -24.18 -8.75 -11.50
C ARG A 360 -24.80 -9.79 -10.59
N GLU A 361 -24.14 -10.15 -9.51
CA GLU A 361 -24.84 -10.58 -8.31
C GLU A 361 -24.46 -9.65 -7.15
N PRO A 362 -25.46 -9.16 -6.40
CA PRO A 362 -25.26 -8.16 -5.36
C PRO A 362 -24.71 -8.84 -4.10
N LEU A 363 -23.47 -8.55 -3.71
CA LEU A 363 -22.95 -9.02 -2.42
C LEU A 363 -22.98 -7.87 -1.40
N ASP A 364 -24.21 -7.53 -1.01
CA ASP A 364 -24.55 -6.70 0.17
C ASP A 364 -25.23 -7.54 1.26
N ALA A 365 -25.06 -8.86 1.21
CA ALA A 365 -25.68 -9.79 2.15
C ALA A 365 -25.21 -9.50 3.58
N MET A 366 -26.14 -9.41 4.53
CA MET A 366 -25.85 -9.04 5.91
C MET A 366 -26.74 -9.81 6.86
N GLY A 367 -26.15 -10.60 7.75
CA GLY A 367 -26.84 -11.20 8.87
C GLY A 367 -26.93 -10.20 10.02
N VAL A 368 -28.13 -10.00 10.57
CA VAL A 368 -28.36 -9.11 11.71
C VAL A 368 -28.70 -9.95 12.93
N PHE A 369 -27.91 -9.81 13.99
CA PHE A 369 -27.97 -10.57 15.23
C PHE A 369 -28.38 -9.64 16.35
N LEU A 370 -29.64 -9.72 16.79
CA LEU A 370 -30.17 -8.92 17.89
C LEU A 370 -30.25 -9.79 19.15
N PHE A 371 -29.39 -9.51 20.11
CA PHE A 371 -29.47 -10.10 21.44
C PHE A 371 -30.52 -9.37 22.28
N THR A 372 -31.45 -10.15 22.81
CA THR A 372 -32.36 -9.74 23.88
C THR A 372 -31.93 -10.44 25.18
N ASN A 373 -32.49 -10.04 26.33
CA ASN A 373 -32.07 -10.60 27.63
C ASN A 373 -32.13 -12.14 27.72
N ASN A 374 -32.97 -12.80 26.91
CA ASN A 374 -33.22 -14.25 27.01
C ASN A 374 -33.08 -15.01 25.68
N ALA A 375 -32.78 -14.34 24.57
CA ALA A 375 -32.75 -14.96 23.25
C ALA A 375 -31.98 -14.12 22.23
N LEU A 376 -31.43 -14.79 21.22
CA LEU A 376 -30.88 -14.20 20.01
C LEU A 376 -31.92 -14.25 18.89
N GLN A 377 -32.28 -13.10 18.34
CA GLN A 377 -33.06 -13.00 17.11
C GLN A 377 -32.11 -12.77 15.94
N VAL A 378 -32.26 -13.54 14.87
CA VAL A 378 -31.39 -13.45 13.70
C VAL A 378 -32.21 -13.19 12.45
N GLN A 379 -31.85 -12.15 11.72
CA GLN A 379 -32.21 -12.01 10.32
C GLN A 379 -31.07 -12.59 9.48
N PRO A 380 -31.27 -13.71 8.76
CA PRO A 380 -30.25 -14.27 7.88
C PRO A 380 -29.84 -13.29 6.78
N ALA A 381 -28.65 -13.50 6.23
CA ALA A 381 -28.12 -12.68 5.14
C ALA A 381 -28.91 -12.81 3.83
N ASP A 382 -29.56 -13.96 3.65
CA ASP A 382 -30.63 -14.16 2.69
C ASP A 382 -31.92 -13.51 3.20
N ARG A 383 -32.39 -12.49 2.47
CA ARG A 383 -33.57 -11.69 2.84
C ARG A 383 -34.88 -12.44 2.67
N ASP A 384 -34.89 -13.53 1.91
CA ASP A 384 -36.09 -14.35 1.68
C ASP A 384 -36.28 -15.40 2.79
N SER A 385 -35.26 -15.60 3.62
CA SER A 385 -35.32 -16.51 4.77
C SER A 385 -36.02 -15.83 5.97
N PRO A 386 -36.94 -16.55 6.66
CA PRO A 386 -37.64 -16.00 7.81
C PRO A 386 -36.70 -15.76 9.00
N PRO A 387 -36.99 -14.77 9.86
CA PRO A 387 -36.25 -14.56 11.09
C PRO A 387 -36.19 -15.82 11.97
N LEU A 388 -35.03 -16.04 12.58
CA LEU A 388 -34.78 -17.13 13.51
C LEU A 388 -34.76 -16.59 14.95
N GLN A 389 -35.24 -17.41 15.88
CA GLN A 389 -35.08 -17.16 17.31
C GLN A 389 -34.34 -18.33 17.95
N LEU A 390 -33.24 -18.03 18.61
CA LEU A 390 -32.30 -18.98 19.21
C LEU A 390 -32.19 -18.71 20.71
N ALA A 391 -32.27 -19.76 21.53
CA ALA A 391 -32.04 -19.69 22.97
C ALA A 391 -30.61 -20.07 23.34
N ASP A 392 -30.15 -19.67 24.53
CA ASP A 392 -28.82 -20.03 25.06
C ASP A 392 -28.74 -21.51 25.49
N GLY A 393 -28.91 -22.42 24.53
CA GLY A 393 -28.86 -23.87 24.71
C GLY A 393 -28.01 -24.56 23.63
N PRO A 394 -27.53 -25.78 23.91
CA PRO A 394 -26.59 -26.48 23.02
C PRO A 394 -27.17 -26.79 21.62
N ALA A 395 -28.48 -27.03 21.53
CA ALA A 395 -29.15 -27.27 20.25
C ALA A 395 -29.15 -26.02 19.35
N ASP A 396 -29.38 -24.86 19.94
CA ASP A 396 -29.43 -23.59 19.21
C ASP A 396 -28.02 -23.02 18.94
N ALA A 397 -27.03 -23.35 19.76
CA ALA A 397 -25.62 -23.09 19.46
C ALA A 397 -25.14 -23.82 18.19
N ALA A 398 -25.53 -25.09 18.01
CA ALA A 398 -25.22 -25.84 16.79
C ALA A 398 -25.91 -25.24 15.54
N ARG A 399 -27.14 -24.74 15.71
CA ARG A 399 -27.86 -24.03 14.63
C ARG A 399 -27.18 -22.72 14.26
N LEU A 400 -26.74 -21.94 15.26
CA LEU A 400 -25.98 -20.72 15.04
C LEU A 400 -24.68 -21.00 14.28
N GLN A 401 -23.93 -22.03 14.66
CA GLN A 401 -22.69 -22.41 13.97
C GLN A 401 -22.93 -22.79 12.51
N THR A 402 -24.02 -23.52 12.22
CA THR A 402 -24.40 -23.87 10.84
C THR A 402 -24.74 -22.62 10.02
N LEU A 403 -25.47 -21.67 10.62
CA LEU A 403 -25.78 -20.39 9.97
C LEU A 403 -24.51 -19.59 9.64
N LEU A 404 -23.55 -19.54 10.57
CA LEU A 404 -22.29 -18.84 10.36
C LEU A 404 -21.42 -19.49 9.28
N GLN A 405 -21.39 -20.82 9.21
CA GLN A 405 -20.73 -21.55 8.12
C GLN A 405 -21.35 -21.23 6.75
N GLN A 406 -22.68 -21.14 6.68
CA GLN A 406 -23.38 -20.74 5.45
C GLN A 406 -23.02 -19.31 5.04
N MET A 407 -23.02 -18.38 6.00
CA MET A 407 -22.62 -17.00 5.75
C MET A 407 -21.16 -16.88 5.28
N LEU A 408 -20.26 -17.67 5.85
CA LEU A 408 -18.85 -17.73 5.43
C LEU A 408 -18.69 -18.27 4.00
N ALA A 409 -19.54 -19.20 3.59
CA ALA A 409 -19.54 -19.78 2.25
C ALA A 409 -20.08 -18.81 1.17
N THR A 410 -20.76 -17.74 1.57
CA THR A 410 -21.29 -16.70 0.68
C THR A 410 -20.37 -15.47 0.67
N PRO A 411 -19.61 -15.22 -0.42
CA PRO A 411 -18.64 -14.11 -0.46
C PRO A 411 -19.31 -12.75 -0.21
N GLY A 412 -18.68 -11.86 0.56
CA GLY A 412 -19.19 -10.50 0.81
C GLY A 412 -20.31 -10.40 1.86
N THR A 413 -20.60 -11.48 2.59
CA THR A 413 -21.52 -11.48 3.71
C THR A 413 -20.92 -10.80 4.95
N ARG A 414 -21.72 -10.04 5.70
CA ARG A 414 -21.32 -9.32 6.91
C ARG A 414 -22.18 -9.68 8.12
N ALA A 415 -21.64 -9.57 9.33
CA ALA A 415 -22.37 -9.77 10.59
C ALA A 415 -22.57 -8.45 11.34
N CYS A 416 -23.81 -8.00 11.52
CA CYS A 416 -24.14 -6.86 12.39
C CYS A 416 -24.71 -7.38 13.70
N VAL A 417 -24.02 -7.16 14.81
CA VAL A 417 -24.36 -7.72 16.12
C VAL A 417 -24.75 -6.61 17.07
N ILE A 418 -25.99 -6.64 17.54
CA ILE A 418 -26.51 -5.68 18.52
C ILE A 418 -26.73 -6.38 19.84
N VAL A 419 -26.06 -5.90 20.87
CA VAL A 419 -26.12 -6.44 22.24
C VAL A 419 -26.80 -5.46 23.19
N PRO A 420 -27.51 -5.93 24.25
CA PRO A 420 -28.11 -5.04 25.24
C PRO A 420 -27.10 -4.09 25.90
N ALA A 421 -25.90 -4.61 26.18
CA ALA A 421 -24.74 -3.89 26.71
C ALA A 421 -23.45 -4.55 26.20
N GLN A 422 -22.33 -3.82 26.19
CA GLN A 422 -21.07 -4.33 25.62
C GLN A 422 -20.51 -5.58 26.34
N ASP A 423 -20.82 -5.72 27.62
CA ASP A 423 -20.46 -6.83 28.50
C ASP A 423 -21.57 -7.91 28.58
N HIS A 424 -22.54 -7.90 27.66
CA HIS A 424 -23.64 -8.87 27.66
C HIS A 424 -23.12 -10.32 27.59
N ALA A 425 -23.35 -11.06 28.68
CA ALA A 425 -22.98 -12.46 28.81
C ALA A 425 -24.05 -13.35 28.16
N SER A 426 -23.70 -14.00 27.05
CA SER A 426 -24.49 -15.05 26.41
C SER A 426 -23.52 -16.05 25.75
N PRO A 427 -23.70 -17.37 25.95
CA PRO A 427 -22.93 -18.39 25.23
C PRO A 427 -23.00 -18.25 23.70
N LEU A 428 -24.14 -17.82 23.15
CA LEU A 428 -24.28 -17.55 21.73
C LEU A 428 -23.51 -16.29 21.30
N ASN A 429 -23.45 -15.25 22.14
CA ASN A 429 -22.64 -14.07 21.87
C ASN A 429 -21.13 -14.40 21.87
N THR A 430 -20.68 -15.22 22.82
CA THR A 430 -19.29 -15.72 22.85
C THR A 430 -18.97 -16.53 21.60
N LEU A 431 -19.82 -17.49 21.24
CA LEU A 431 -19.63 -18.30 20.03
C LEU A 431 -19.56 -17.44 18.77
N LEU A 432 -20.48 -16.48 18.62
CA LEU A 432 -20.50 -15.57 17.48
C LEU A 432 -19.25 -14.70 17.41
N ARG A 433 -18.82 -14.16 18.55
CA ARG A 433 -17.61 -13.34 18.66
C ARG A 433 -16.36 -14.13 18.30
N ASP A 434 -16.17 -15.31 18.89
CA ASP A 434 -15.01 -16.16 18.62
C ASP A 434 -14.95 -16.58 17.15
N TYR A 435 -16.10 -16.95 16.57
CA TYR A 435 -16.18 -17.36 15.17
C TYR A 435 -15.80 -16.23 14.20
N VAL A 436 -16.28 -15.01 14.45
CA VAL A 436 -15.94 -13.83 13.65
C VAL A 436 -14.49 -13.39 13.88
N LEU A 437 -13.94 -13.52 15.09
CA LEU A 437 -12.53 -13.23 15.34
C LEU A 437 -11.61 -14.20 14.58
N GLU A 438 -11.96 -15.49 14.57
CA GLU A 438 -11.22 -16.52 13.83
C GLU A 438 -11.31 -16.32 12.30
N HIS A 439 -12.47 -15.88 11.80
CA HIS A 439 -12.76 -15.81 10.36
C HIS A 439 -12.93 -14.39 9.81
N GLY A 440 -12.47 -13.36 10.52
CA GLY A 440 -12.88 -11.96 10.29
C GLY A 440 -12.56 -11.39 8.90
N ALA A 441 -11.59 -11.97 8.19
CA ALA A 441 -11.29 -11.61 6.80
C ALA A 441 -12.38 -12.07 5.81
N ALA A 442 -13.09 -13.15 6.13
CA ALA A 442 -14.11 -13.77 5.30
C ALA A 442 -15.54 -13.50 5.81
N LEU A 443 -15.71 -13.30 7.12
CA LEU A 443 -16.97 -12.85 7.74
C LEU A 443 -16.71 -11.66 8.67
N PRO A 444 -16.54 -10.44 8.12
CA PRO A 444 -16.39 -9.22 8.91
C PRO A 444 -17.62 -8.95 9.80
N GLY A 445 -17.39 -8.54 11.05
CA GLY A 445 -18.45 -8.30 12.02
C GLY A 445 -18.31 -6.98 12.77
N LEU A 446 -19.45 -6.39 13.12
CA LEU A 446 -19.54 -5.18 13.93
C LEU A 446 -20.41 -5.45 15.17
N TRP A 447 -19.96 -4.96 16.33
CA TRP A 447 -20.71 -5.02 17.58
C TRP A 447 -21.18 -3.63 17.99
N GLU A 448 -22.47 -3.48 18.25
CA GLU A 448 -23.07 -2.26 18.77
C GLU A 448 -23.89 -2.53 20.03
N ALA A 449 -23.90 -1.56 20.94
CA ALA A 449 -24.80 -1.58 22.08
C ALA A 449 -26.18 -1.05 21.67
N ALA A 450 -27.26 -1.60 22.23
CA ALA A 450 -28.62 -1.14 21.97
C ALA A 450 -28.80 0.37 22.24
N ALA A 451 -28.07 0.93 23.21
CA ALA A 451 -28.04 2.36 23.48
C ALA A 451 -27.50 3.19 22.30
N THR A 452 -26.48 2.71 21.59
CA THR A 452 -25.91 3.36 20.39
C THR A 452 -26.91 3.38 19.25
N VAL A 453 -27.59 2.24 19.03
CA VAL A 453 -28.66 2.14 18.01
C VAL A 453 -29.83 3.06 18.35
N ASN A 454 -30.24 3.11 19.62
CA ASN A 454 -31.28 4.01 20.10
C ASN A 454 -30.91 5.49 19.93
N GLN A 455 -29.64 5.84 20.13
CA GLN A 455 -29.14 7.19 19.87
C GLN A 455 -29.25 7.55 18.38
N ALA A 456 -28.85 6.65 17.48
CA ALA A 456 -28.91 6.87 16.03
C ALA A 456 -30.33 7.08 15.50
N ARG A 457 -31.33 6.41 16.09
CA ARG A 457 -32.76 6.58 15.75
C ARG A 457 -33.49 7.67 16.54
N HIS A 458 -32.76 8.50 17.30
CA HIS A 458 -33.32 9.55 18.17
C HIS A 458 -34.35 9.04 19.21
N ALA A 459 -34.13 7.84 19.76
CA ALA A 459 -34.94 7.26 20.84
C ALA A 459 -34.25 7.35 22.20
N ALA A 460 -35.01 7.13 23.29
CA ALA A 460 -34.44 7.03 24.63
C ALA A 460 -33.45 5.84 24.70
N PRO A 461 -32.33 5.94 25.47
CA PRO A 461 -31.31 4.88 25.51
C PRO A 461 -31.84 3.49 25.87
N ALA A 462 -32.87 3.41 26.71
CA ALA A 462 -33.52 2.18 27.15
C ALA A 462 -34.80 1.82 26.35
N ALA A 463 -35.04 2.46 25.20
CA ALA A 463 -36.19 2.15 24.36
C ALA A 463 -36.08 0.69 23.84
N PRO A 464 -37.22 -0.04 23.75
CA PRO A 464 -37.21 -1.39 23.21
C PRO A 464 -36.75 -1.37 21.75
N LEU A 465 -35.82 -2.26 21.43
CA LEU A 465 -35.29 -2.46 20.08
C LEU A 465 -35.81 -3.80 19.55
N ASP A 466 -36.51 -3.76 18.42
CA ASP A 466 -36.97 -4.94 17.70
C ASP A 466 -36.04 -5.28 16.53
N LEU A 467 -36.20 -6.47 15.96
CA LEU A 467 -35.37 -6.94 14.86
C LEU A 467 -35.47 -6.04 13.62
N GLN A 468 -36.63 -5.43 13.37
CA GLN A 468 -36.82 -4.56 12.21
C GLN A 468 -36.01 -3.27 12.35
N ALA A 469 -36.04 -2.63 13.52
CA ALA A 469 -35.23 -1.46 13.81
C ALA A 469 -33.73 -1.77 13.79
N ALA A 470 -33.34 -2.95 14.29
CA ALA A 470 -31.96 -3.45 14.19
C ALA A 470 -31.51 -3.60 12.72
N VAL A 471 -32.36 -4.21 11.87
CA VAL A 471 -32.07 -4.37 10.44
C VAL A 471 -31.95 -3.03 9.73
N GLN A 472 -32.86 -2.09 9.99
CA GLN A 472 -32.82 -0.75 9.40
C GLN A 472 -31.53 -0.02 9.79
N HIS A 473 -31.16 -0.06 11.06
CA HIS A 473 -29.91 0.55 11.53
C HIS A 473 -28.69 -0.06 10.84
N CYS A 474 -28.55 -1.38 10.86
CA CYS A 474 -27.44 -2.08 10.24
C CYS A 474 -27.32 -1.81 8.72
N GLN A 475 -28.44 -1.54 8.04
CA GLN A 475 -28.45 -1.20 6.61
C GLN A 475 -27.91 0.21 6.32
N THR A 476 -27.98 1.13 7.29
CA THR A 476 -27.41 2.48 7.15
C THR A 476 -25.90 2.51 7.33
N LEU A 477 -25.32 1.46 7.92
CA LEU A 477 -23.90 1.41 8.24
C LEU A 477 -23.04 1.20 6.98
N PRO A 478 -22.08 2.09 6.69
CA PRO A 478 -21.13 1.88 5.60
C PRO A 478 -20.33 0.60 5.80
N ARG A 479 -19.88 0.00 4.69
CA ARG A 479 -19.04 -1.22 4.71
C ARG A 479 -17.76 -1.09 5.54
N LEU A 480 -17.31 0.14 5.77
CA LEU A 480 -16.11 0.47 6.54
C LEU A 480 -16.25 0.13 8.03
N ASP A 481 -17.46 0.06 8.57
CA ASP A 481 -17.69 -0.16 10.00
C ASP A 481 -17.51 -1.63 10.40
N PHE A 482 -17.59 -2.55 9.46
CA PHE A 482 -17.49 -4.00 9.70
C PHE A 482 -16.04 -4.53 9.71
N ARG A 483 -15.03 -3.64 9.74
CA ARG A 483 -13.62 -4.06 9.77
C ARG A 483 -13.31 -4.83 11.06
N VAL A 484 -12.50 -5.89 10.95
CA VAL A 484 -12.01 -6.70 12.09
C VAL A 484 -11.33 -5.76 13.10
N GLN A 485 -11.87 -5.68 14.32
CA GLN A 485 -11.27 -4.93 15.44
C GLN A 485 -10.12 -5.70 16.08
#